data_AF-A0A9X1ZHI2-F1
#
_entry.id   AF-A0A9X1ZHI2-F1
#
_cell.length_a   1.000
_cell.length_b   1.000
_cell.length_c   1.000
_cell.angle_alpha   90.00
_cell.angle_beta   90.00
_cell.angle_gamma   90.00
#
_symmetry.space_group_name_H-M   'P 1'
#
loop_
_entity.id
_entity.type
_entity.pdbx_description
1 polymer ?
#
loop_
_entity_poly.entity_id
_entity_poly.type
_entity_poly.pdbx_seq_one_letter_code
_entity_poly.pdbx_strand_id
1 'polypeptide(L)'
;MKKLIFALTALLALLQYRLWMGENNLSEYFTLQTQITAQQESNAKLIARNEILKQEIIDLKSGTEAIEERARNELGLVKEGETFYRVVGSELIERNQFGQ
;
A
#
# COMPACT_ATOMS: atom_id res chain seq x y z
N MET A 1 63.62 -3.53 -31.60
CA MET A 1 63.07 -4.09 -30.34
C MET A 1 62.58 -3.02 -29.36
N LYS A 2 63.39 -2.02 -28.97
CA LYS A 2 62.99 -0.99 -27.98
C LYS A 2 61.75 -0.14 -28.36
N LYS A 3 61.55 0.15 -29.66
CA LYS A 3 60.38 0.92 -30.15
C LYS A 3 59.04 0.17 -29.98
N LEU A 4 59.04 -1.15 -30.17
CA LEU A 4 57.86 -2.00 -29.95
C LEU A 4 57.49 -2.04 -28.47
N ILE A 5 58.49 -2.16 -27.60
CA ILE A 5 58.29 -2.10 -26.14
C ILE A 5 57.67 -0.75 -25.76
N PHE A 6 58.21 0.37 -26.26
CA PHE A 6 57.67 1.69 -25.97
C PHE A 6 56.22 1.87 -26.46
N ALA A 7 55.89 1.36 -27.65
CA ALA A 7 54.53 1.39 -28.18
C ALA A 7 53.56 0.53 -27.35
N LEU A 8 54.00 -0.66 -26.93
CA LEU A 8 53.22 -1.53 -26.05
C LEU A 8 53.00 -0.90 -24.66
N THR A 9 54.02 -0.27 -24.09
CA THR A 9 53.90 0.43 -22.80
C THR A 9 52.98 1.64 -22.90
N ALA A 10 53.05 2.40 -23.99
CA ALA A 10 52.15 3.52 -24.24
C ALA A 10 50.69 3.05 -24.41
N LEU A 11 50.48 1.96 -25.17
CA LEU A 11 49.15 1.34 -25.33
C LEU A 11 48.62 0.84 -23.98
N LEU A 12 49.47 0.21 -23.17
CA LEU A 12 49.13 -0.27 -21.84
C LEU A 12 48.73 0.90 -20.93
N ALA A 13 49.52 1.98 -20.90
CA ALA A 13 49.24 3.17 -20.10
C ALA A 13 47.92 3.84 -20.52
N LEU A 14 47.61 3.87 -21.82
CA LEU A 14 46.36 4.41 -22.35
C LEU A 14 45.16 3.54 -21.93
N LEU A 15 45.31 2.22 -21.93
CA LEU A 15 44.32 1.28 -21.40
C LEU A 15 44.12 1.41 -19.89
N GLN A 16 45.20 1.57 -19.11
CA GLN A 16 45.12 1.81 -17.66
C GLN A 16 44.39 3.13 -17.36
N TYR A 17 44.75 4.20 -18.09
CA TYR A 17 44.07 5.49 -17.98
C TYR A 17 42.59 5.39 -18.35
N ARG A 18 42.26 4.69 -19.44
CA ARG A 18 40.88 4.43 -19.84
C ARG A 18 40.15 3.55 -18.83
N LEU A 19 40.81 2.67 -18.09
CA LEU A 19 40.17 1.82 -17.09
C LEU A 19 39.89 2.57 -15.78
N TRP A 20 40.74 3.53 -15.42
CA TRP A 20 40.46 4.46 -14.30
C TRP A 20 39.43 5.54 -14.65
N MET A 21 39.38 5.98 -15.91
CA MET A 21 38.48 7.04 -16.37
C MET A 21 37.23 6.55 -17.12
N GLY A 22 37.15 5.24 -17.39
CA GLY A 22 36.10 4.63 -18.19
C GLY A 22 35.06 3.98 -17.30
N GLU A 23 33.88 4.60 -17.24
CA GLU A 23 32.56 4.05 -16.87
C GLU A 23 32.41 3.38 -15.49
N ASN A 24 33.48 3.02 -14.78
CA ASN A 24 33.47 2.56 -13.39
C ASN A 24 33.42 3.77 -12.45
N ASN A 25 32.38 4.56 -12.66
CA ASN A 25 32.08 5.77 -11.94
C ASN A 25 31.61 5.38 -10.52
N LEU A 26 32.55 5.19 -9.59
CA LEU A 26 32.23 5.03 -8.15
C LEU A 26 31.29 6.16 -7.69
N SER A 27 31.43 7.36 -8.26
CA SER A 27 30.55 8.50 -8.03
C SER A 27 29.09 8.24 -8.41
N GLU A 28 28.84 7.50 -9.49
CA GLU A 28 27.48 7.17 -9.95
C GLU A 28 26.83 6.13 -9.04
N TYR A 29 27.60 5.16 -8.54
CA TYR A 29 27.13 4.23 -7.51
C TYR A 29 26.79 4.97 -6.21
N PHE A 30 27.63 5.91 -5.75
CA PHE A 30 27.34 6.72 -4.55
C PHE A 30 26.12 7.64 -4.75
N THR A 31 25.96 8.21 -5.94
CA THR A 31 24.82 9.07 -6.27
C THR A 31 23.52 8.25 -6.32
N LEU A 32 23.56 7.08 -6.97
CA LEU A 32 22.42 6.18 -7.07
C LEU A 32 22.03 5.59 -5.71
N GLN A 33 23.01 5.22 -4.89
CA GLN A 33 22.78 4.76 -3.52
C GLN A 33 22.13 5.84 -2.65
N THR A 34 22.54 7.10 -2.81
CA THR A 34 21.95 8.23 -2.08
C THR A 34 20.50 8.45 -2.50
N GLN A 35 20.17 8.33 -3.79
CA GLN A 35 18.80 8.44 -4.29
C GLN A 35 17.91 7.30 -3.78
N ILE A 36 18.43 6.06 -3.73
CA ILE A 36 17.69 4.90 -3.20
C ILE A 36 17.33 5.14 -1.73
N THR A 37 18.29 5.59 -0.92
CA THR A 37 18.06 5.84 0.52
C THR A 37 17.01 6.94 0.73
N ALA A 38 17.09 8.05 -0.02
CA ALA A 38 16.10 9.13 0.06
C ALA A 38 14.69 8.67 -0.35
N GLN A 39 14.59 7.82 -1.39
CA GLN A 39 13.30 7.29 -1.83
C GLN A 39 12.71 6.29 -0.83
N GLN A 40 13.55 5.48 -0.18
CA GLN A 40 13.11 4.54 0.86
C GLN A 40 12.55 5.27 2.08
N GLU A 41 13.19 6.35 2.52
CA GLU A 41 12.70 7.16 3.65
C GLU A 41 11.34 7.80 3.34
N SER A 42 11.18 8.37 2.14
CA SER A 42 9.91 8.92 1.67
C SER A 42 8.80 7.86 1.61
N ASN A 43 9.10 6.69 1.06
CA ASN A 43 8.16 5.57 0.99
C ASN A 43 7.74 5.08 2.39
N ALA A 44 8.69 4.97 3.34
CA ALA A 44 8.37 4.57 4.71
C ALA A 44 7.39 5.55 5.37
N LYS A 45 7.58 6.85 5.17
CA LYS A 45 6.65 7.89 5.67
C LYS A 45 5.26 7.79 5.04
N LEU A 46 5.18 7.50 3.74
CA LEU A 46 3.91 7.32 3.04
C LEU A 46 3.17 6.06 3.49
N ILE A 47 3.89 4.96 3.74
CA ILE A 47 3.30 3.72 4.27
C ILE A 47 2.70 3.97 5.65
N ALA A 48 3.45 4.59 6.56
CA ALA A 48 2.96 4.92 7.90
C ALA A 48 1.69 5.79 7.87
N ARG A 49 1.66 6.80 6.99
CA ARG A 49 0.46 7.65 6.81
C ARG A 49 -0.73 6.88 6.25
N ASN A 50 -0.51 6.02 5.26
CA ASN A 50 -1.58 5.19 4.70
C ASN A 50 -2.15 4.24 5.75
N GLU A 51 -1.31 3.68 6.61
CA GLU A 51 -1.77 2.80 7.68
C GLU A 51 -2.66 3.55 8.67
N ILE A 52 -2.27 4.75 9.10
CA ILE A 52 -3.09 5.60 9.97
C ILE A 52 -4.43 5.94 9.29
N LEU A 53 -4.41 6.41 8.04
CA LEU A 53 -5.62 6.75 7.30
C LEU A 53 -6.54 5.54 7.11
N LYS A 54 -5.97 4.35 6.90
CA LYS A 54 -6.75 3.12 6.76
C LYS A 54 -7.43 2.75 8.07
N GLN A 55 -6.75 2.90 9.21
CA GLN A 55 -7.38 2.70 10.52
C GLN A 55 -8.48 3.71 10.76
N GLU A 56 -8.25 4.99 10.42
CA GLU A 56 -9.28 6.03 10.54
C GLU A 56 -10.52 5.71 9.70
N ILE A 57 -10.35 5.24 8.47
CA ILE A 57 -11.47 4.78 7.62
C ILE A 57 -12.22 3.62 8.27
N ILE A 58 -11.51 2.65 8.87
CA ILE A 58 -12.14 1.51 9.55
C ILE A 58 -12.94 1.99 10.76
N ASP A 59 -12.39 2.87 11.59
CA ASP A 59 -13.06 3.43 12.75
C ASP A 59 -14.30 4.24 12.37
N LEU A 60 -14.21 5.10 11.33
CA LEU A 60 -15.36 5.84 10.83
C LEU A 60 -16.46 4.90 10.34
N LYS A 61 -16.09 3.86 9.58
CA LYS A 61 -17.06 2.91 9.03
C LYS A 61 -17.74 2.10 10.13
N SER A 62 -16.96 1.59 11.09
CA SER A 62 -17.49 0.87 12.27
C SER A 62 -18.43 1.74 13.10
N GLY A 63 -18.10 3.02 13.29
CA GLY A 63 -18.95 3.97 14.00
C GLY A 63 -20.29 4.19 13.29
N THR A 64 -20.29 4.32 11.96
CA THR A 64 -21.53 4.48 11.18
C THR A 64 -22.38 3.21 11.15
N GLU A 65 -21.76 2.03 11.05
CA GLU A 65 -22.47 0.75 11.07
C GLU A 65 -23.14 0.50 12.42
N ALA A 66 -22.48 0.83 13.53
CA ALA A 66 -23.07 0.73 14.87
C ALA A 66 -24.29 1.65 15.06
N ILE A 67 -24.25 2.86 14.49
CA ILE A 67 -25.39 3.79 14.52
C ILE A 67 -26.54 3.27 13.65
N GLU A 68 -26.23 2.72 12.46
CA GLU A 68 -27.22 2.14 11.56
C GLU A 68 -27.91 0.92 12.18
N GLU A 69 -27.16 0.02 12.82
CA GLU A 69 -27.71 -1.12 13.54
C GLU A 69 -28.68 -0.68 14.64
N ARG A 70 -28.32 0.35 15.41
CA ARG A 70 -29.19 0.92 16.43
C ARG A 70 -30.46 1.53 15.84
N ALA A 71 -30.35 2.29 14.75
CA ALA A 71 -31.50 2.89 14.06
C ALA A 71 -32.46 1.83 13.50
N ARG A 72 -31.93 0.72 12.96
CA ARG A 72 -32.72 -0.39 12.43
C ARG A 72 -33.37 -1.22 13.53
N ASN A 73 -32.64 -1.54 14.59
CA ASN A 73 -33.11 -2.44 15.65
C ASN A 73 -33.98 -1.75 16.70
N GLU A 74 -33.64 -0.53 17.13
CA GLU A 74 -34.38 0.18 18.19
C GLU A 74 -35.51 1.05 17.62
N LEU A 75 -35.29 1.72 16.49
CA LEU A 75 -36.23 2.69 15.93
C LEU A 75 -37.01 2.16 14.73
N GLY A 76 -36.65 0.98 14.21
CA GLY A 76 -37.28 0.40 13.01
C GLY A 76 -37.09 1.28 11.77
N LEU A 77 -36.07 2.14 11.75
CA LEU A 77 -35.82 3.06 10.65
C LEU A 77 -35.25 2.29 9.45
N VAL A 78 -35.79 2.60 8.28
CA VAL A 78 -35.40 2.02 7.00
C VAL A 78 -34.95 3.14 6.06
N LYS A 79 -33.94 2.85 5.23
CA LYS A 79 -33.41 3.82 4.27
C LYS A 79 -34.40 4.06 3.14
N GLU A 80 -34.40 5.26 2.57
CA GLU A 80 -35.31 5.61 1.47
C GLU A 80 -35.05 4.72 0.25
N GLY A 81 -36.08 4.00 -0.23
CA GLY A 81 -35.98 3.07 -1.37
C GLY A 81 -35.53 1.64 -1.05
N GLU A 82 -35.34 1.26 0.23
CA GLU A 82 -35.02 -0.13 0.60
C GLU A 82 -36.25 -0.99 0.86
N THR A 83 -36.17 -2.30 0.57
CA THR A 83 -37.21 -3.28 0.94
C THR A 83 -36.73 -4.07 2.16
N PHE A 84 -37.35 -3.84 3.33
CA PHE A 84 -36.99 -4.49 4.59
C PHE A 84 -37.86 -5.71 4.86
N TYR A 85 -37.23 -6.87 5.06
CA TYR A 85 -37.90 -8.12 5.41
C TYR A 85 -37.66 -8.45 6.89
N ARG A 86 -38.71 -8.43 7.71
CA ARG A 86 -38.65 -8.87 9.11
C ARG A 86 -39.17 -10.29 9.23
N VAL A 87 -38.29 -11.25 9.48
CA VAL A 87 -38.67 -12.63 9.76
C VAL A 87 -39.18 -12.70 11.20
N VAL A 88 -40.51 -12.78 11.37
CA VAL A 88 -41.12 -13.12 12.67
C VAL A 88 -41.16 -14.64 12.81
N GLY A 89 -40.68 -15.15 13.94
CA GLY A 89 -40.69 -16.58 14.25
C GLY A 89 -42.09 -17.19 14.15
N SER A 90 -42.15 -18.43 13.68
CA SER A 90 -43.35 -19.21 13.37
C SER A 90 -44.32 -19.46 14.54
N GLU A 91 -43.97 -19.05 15.77
CA GLU A 91 -44.83 -19.20 16.96
C GLU A 91 -46.14 -18.41 16.88
N LEU A 92 -46.24 -17.40 15.99
CA LEU A 92 -47.46 -16.63 15.77
C LEU A 92 -48.52 -17.35 14.91
N ILE A 93 -48.18 -18.47 14.27
CA ILE A 93 -49.09 -19.18 13.36
C ILE A 93 -49.94 -20.23 14.11
N GLU A 94 -49.46 -20.77 15.24
CA GLU A 94 -50.18 -21.84 15.97
C GLU A 94 -51.38 -21.35 16.79
N ARG A 95 -51.41 -20.08 17.21
CA ARG A 95 -52.50 -19.55 18.06
C ARG A 95 -53.85 -19.39 17.35
N ASN A 96 -53.90 -19.42 16.03
CA ASN A 96 -55.14 -19.29 15.25
C ASN A 96 -55.83 -20.62 14.92
N GLN A 97 -55.35 -21.76 15.46
CA GLN A 97 -55.98 -23.07 15.22
C GLN A 97 -56.88 -23.59 16.36
N PHE A 98 -56.99 -22.88 17.49
CA PHE A 98 -57.84 -23.28 18.62
C PHE A 98 -59.23 -22.61 18.63
N GLY A 99 -59.73 -22.23 17.45
CA GLY A 99 -61.11 -21.80 17.26
C GLY A 99 -62.00 -22.94 16.78
N GLN A 100 -62.24 -23.94 17.63
CA GLN A 100 -63.41 -24.82 17.63
C GLN A 100 -63.82 -25.11 19.07
#